data_AF-A0A0B1SAR5-F1
#
_entry.id   AF-A0A0B1SAR5-F1
#
_cell.length_a   1.000
_cell.length_b   1.000
_cell.length_c   1.000
_cell.angle_alpha   90.00
_cell.angle_beta   90.00
_cell.angle_gamma   90.00
#
_symmetry.space_group_name_H-M   'P 1'
#
loop_
_entity.id
_entity.type
_entity.pdbx_description
1 polymer ?
#
loop_
_entity_poly.entity_id
_entity_poly.type
_entity_poly.pdbx_seq_one_letter_code
_entity_poly.pdbx_strand_id
1 'polypeptide(L)'
;MSSGGRPCLGNLAVVGELIRPSMYALKEAKPMVERLENLLIQVDSTLSIDDDNERSAILRVLTTMPECGILEVIHICHGTVTDTAKVIGYWIQLARDSCREIKLKLEECSQERADAAVGRLLRKARGVGCSEWTKVGVALHMGDGRLTVLDKKAWFGDDQ
;
A
#
# COMPACT_ATOMS: atom_id res chain seq x y z
N MET A 1 -33.47 -26.31 -3.63
CA MET A 1 -32.82 -25.64 -4.77
C MET A 1 -31.79 -24.68 -4.21
N SER A 2 -30.58 -24.77 -4.74
CA SER A 2 -29.31 -24.33 -4.15
C SER A 2 -29.11 -22.82 -4.07
N SER A 3 -28.42 -22.40 -3.02
CA SER A 3 -27.24 -21.54 -3.17
C SER A 3 -26.25 -21.89 -2.07
N GLY A 4 -25.41 -22.90 -2.33
CA GLY A 4 -24.22 -23.12 -1.53
C GLY A 4 -23.33 -21.89 -1.68
N GLY A 5 -23.38 -21.00 -0.69
CA GLY A 5 -22.50 -19.85 -0.60
C GLY A 5 -21.08 -20.38 -0.51
N ARG A 6 -20.32 -20.29 -1.61
CA ARG A 6 -18.88 -20.44 -1.52
C ARG A 6 -18.42 -19.32 -0.58
N PRO A 7 -17.59 -19.59 0.44
CA PRO A 7 -16.99 -18.53 1.21
C PRO A 7 -16.19 -17.64 0.23
N CYS A 8 -16.68 -16.43 0.01
CA CYS A 8 -15.98 -15.43 -0.78
C CYS A 8 -14.95 -14.80 0.16
N LEU A 9 -13.68 -15.10 -0.08
CA LEU A 9 -12.58 -14.50 0.68
C LEU A 9 -12.44 -13.06 0.18
N GLY A 10 -13.06 -12.10 0.87
CA GLY A 10 -13.01 -10.68 0.51
C GLY A 10 -11.73 -9.98 0.99
N ASN A 11 -11.13 -10.49 2.07
CA ASN A 11 -9.92 -9.93 2.67
C ASN A 11 -8.86 -11.01 2.78
N LEU A 12 -7.66 -10.74 2.28
CA LEU A 12 -6.51 -11.63 2.41
C LEU A 12 -5.36 -10.88 3.08
N ALA A 13 -4.94 -11.38 4.25
CA ALA A 13 -3.78 -10.90 4.96
C ALA A 13 -2.72 -12.00 4.99
N VAL A 14 -1.57 -11.71 4.39
CA VAL A 14 -0.47 -12.67 4.34
C VAL A 14 0.81 -11.93 4.66
N VAL A 15 1.42 -12.33 5.76
CA VAL A 15 2.61 -11.71 6.33
C VAL A 15 3.69 -12.77 6.44
N GLY A 16 4.84 -12.53 5.81
CA GLY A 16 5.99 -13.41 5.91
C GLY A 16 7.15 -12.94 5.05
N GLU A 17 8.37 -13.14 5.55
CA GLU A 17 9.63 -12.67 4.93
C GLU A 17 9.89 -13.29 3.55
N LEU A 18 9.29 -14.44 3.26
CA LEU A 18 9.45 -15.15 1.99
C LEU A 18 8.35 -14.84 0.98
N ILE A 19 7.34 -14.06 1.36
CA ILE A 19 6.17 -13.82 0.53
C ILE A 19 6.35 -12.49 -0.18
N ARG A 20 6.65 -12.58 -1.47
CA ARG A 20 6.86 -11.41 -2.31
C ARG A 20 5.56 -10.99 -3.00
N PRO A 21 5.31 -9.68 -3.17
CA PRO A 21 4.18 -9.19 -3.95
C PRO A 21 4.06 -9.84 -5.34
N SER A 22 5.18 -10.17 -5.98
CA SER A 22 5.22 -10.87 -7.27
C SER A 22 4.56 -12.25 -7.28
N MET A 23 4.43 -12.91 -6.14
CA MET A 23 3.71 -14.18 -6.02
C MET A 23 2.21 -14.03 -6.29
N TYR A 24 1.63 -12.86 -6.00
CA TYR A 24 0.22 -12.57 -6.29
C TYR A 24 -0.03 -12.22 -7.77
N ALA A 25 1.03 -11.92 -8.52
CA ALA A 25 0.94 -11.66 -9.97
C ALA A 25 0.98 -12.94 -10.82
N LEU A 26 1.13 -14.11 -10.18
CA LEU A 26 1.11 -15.42 -10.84
C LEU A 26 -0.30 -15.73 -11.40
N LYS A 27 -0.36 -16.44 -12.53
CA LYS A 27 -1.62 -16.74 -13.22
C LYS A 27 -2.57 -17.56 -12.34
N GLU A 28 -2.00 -18.39 -11.48
CA GLU A 28 -2.69 -19.25 -10.53
C GLU A 28 -3.36 -18.44 -9.40
N ALA A 29 -2.78 -17.29 -9.02
CA ALA A 29 -3.31 -16.41 -7.98
C ALA A 29 -4.42 -15.49 -8.51
N LYS A 30 -4.47 -15.24 -9.82
CA LYS A 30 -5.42 -14.31 -10.46
C LYS A 30 -6.89 -14.50 -10.04
N PRO A 31 -7.48 -15.72 -10.07
CA PRO A 31 -8.90 -15.90 -9.72
C PRO A 31 -9.24 -15.52 -8.27
N MET A 32 -8.25 -15.58 -7.38
CA MET A 32 -8.38 -15.13 -6.00
C MET A 32 -8.25 -13.60 -5.94
N VAL A 33 -7.20 -13.02 -6.54
CA VAL A 33 -6.94 -11.58 -6.52
C VAL A 33 -8.09 -10.76 -7.09
N GLU A 34 -8.76 -11.26 -8.15
CA GLU A 34 -9.94 -10.62 -8.77
C GLU A 34 -11.14 -10.46 -7.82
N ARG A 35 -11.11 -11.11 -6.65
CA ARG A 35 -12.21 -11.11 -5.67
C ARG A 35 -11.85 -10.43 -4.36
N LEU A 36 -10.60 -9.97 -4.21
CA LEU A 36 -10.13 -9.36 -2.97
C LEU A 36 -10.52 -7.89 -2.92
N GLU A 37 -11.34 -7.54 -1.94
CA GLU A 37 -11.60 -6.15 -1.55
C GLU A 37 -10.36 -5.55 -0.88
N ASN A 38 -9.69 -6.32 -0.02
CA ASN A 38 -8.45 -5.87 0.63
C ASN A 38 -7.36 -6.94 0.51
N LEU A 39 -6.17 -6.51 0.11
CA LEU A 39 -4.97 -7.33 0.10
C LEU A 39 -3.94 -6.68 1.02
N LEU A 40 -3.62 -7.34 2.13
CA LEU A 40 -2.55 -6.92 3.03
C LEU A 40 -1.27 -7.69 2.70
N ILE A 41 -0.23 -6.93 2.36
CA ILE A 41 1.15 -7.42 2.20
C ILE A 41 2.06 -6.81 3.26
N GLN A 42 3.06 -7.58 3.68
CA GLN A 42 4.20 -7.05 4.42
C GLN A 42 5.43 -7.06 3.52
N VAL A 43 6.17 -5.97 3.54
CA VAL A 43 7.46 -5.83 2.88
C VAL A 43 8.46 -5.22 3.87
N ASP A 44 9.72 -5.57 3.70
CA ASP A 44 10.81 -5.05 4.52
C ASP A 44 11.83 -4.29 3.65
N SER A 45 12.96 -3.92 4.26
CA SER A 45 14.05 -3.23 3.57
C SER A 45 14.70 -4.01 2.43
N THR A 46 14.38 -5.29 2.25
CA THR A 46 14.84 -6.09 1.10
C THR A 46 14.02 -5.82 -0.16
N LEU A 47 12.83 -5.23 -0.04
CA LEU A 47 12.11 -4.70 -1.19
C LEU A 47 12.89 -3.52 -1.77
N SER A 48 13.57 -3.78 -2.89
CA SER A 48 14.18 -2.72 -3.68
C SER A 48 13.07 -1.91 -4.36
N ILE A 49 12.86 -0.68 -3.92
CA ILE A 49 11.94 0.27 -4.58
C ILE A 49 12.35 0.60 -6.03
N ASP A 50 13.60 0.30 -6.38
CA ASP A 50 14.18 0.44 -7.72
C ASP A 50 14.08 -0.87 -8.55
N ASP A 51 13.47 -1.93 -8.02
CA ASP A 51 13.23 -3.17 -8.80
C ASP A 51 11.98 -3.02 -9.68
N ASP A 52 12.23 -2.78 -10.97
CA ASP A 52 11.20 -2.63 -11.99
C ASP A 52 10.33 -3.88 -12.16
N ASN A 53 10.86 -5.08 -11.91
CA ASN A 53 10.10 -6.32 -12.06
C ASN A 53 9.09 -6.45 -10.92
N GLU A 54 9.52 -6.19 -9.69
CA GLU A 54 8.65 -6.26 -8.51
C GLU A 54 7.59 -5.15 -8.57
N ARG A 55 7.99 -3.93 -8.97
CA ARG A 55 7.07 -2.83 -9.26
C ARG A 55 6.01 -3.22 -10.28
N SER A 56 6.42 -3.80 -11.40
CA SER A 56 5.50 -4.26 -12.47
C SER A 56 4.58 -5.38 -12.00
N ALA A 57 5.04 -6.22 -11.07
CA ALA A 57 4.21 -7.26 -10.49
C ALA A 57 3.14 -6.67 -9.55
N ILE A 58 3.50 -5.71 -8.68
CA ILE A 58 2.54 -5.01 -7.81
C ILE A 58 1.47 -4.28 -8.64
N LEU A 59 1.87 -3.59 -9.72
CA LEU A 59 0.91 -2.95 -10.63
C LEU A 59 -0.05 -3.96 -11.26
N ARG A 60 0.44 -5.13 -11.67
CA ARG A 60 -0.44 -6.21 -12.17
C ARG A 60 -1.41 -6.70 -11.11
N VAL A 61 -0.99 -6.80 -9.85
CA VAL A 61 -1.88 -7.16 -8.74
C VAL A 61 -2.96 -6.10 -8.55
N LEU A 62 -2.58 -4.82 -8.43
CA LEU A 62 -3.50 -3.69 -8.25
C LEU A 62 -4.53 -3.54 -9.38
N THR A 63 -4.12 -3.82 -10.62
CA THR A 63 -5.01 -3.80 -11.80
C THR A 63 -5.88 -5.04 -11.92
N THR A 64 -5.49 -6.15 -11.29
CA THR A 64 -6.28 -7.39 -11.23
C THR A 64 -7.34 -7.33 -10.13
N MET A 65 -7.07 -6.61 -9.03
CA MET A 65 -8.03 -6.38 -7.97
C MET A 65 -9.26 -5.59 -8.48
N PRO A 66 -10.44 -5.78 -7.86
CA PRO A 66 -11.64 -4.97 -8.10
C PRO A 66 -11.37 -3.46 -8.07
N GLU A 67 -12.25 -2.67 -8.69
CA GLU A 67 -12.01 -1.23 -8.80
C GLU A 67 -11.91 -0.49 -7.47
N CYS A 68 -12.69 -0.94 -6.49
CA CYS A 68 -12.68 -0.47 -5.12
C CYS A 68 -11.69 -1.24 -4.22
N GLY A 69 -10.89 -2.14 -4.79
CA GLY A 69 -9.92 -2.93 -4.05
C GLY A 69 -8.80 -2.06 -3.48
N ILE A 70 -8.47 -2.27 -2.21
CA ILE A 70 -7.43 -1.52 -1.49
C ILE A 70 -6.23 -2.43 -1.26
N LEU A 71 -5.05 -1.95 -1.63
CA LEU A 71 -3.80 -2.58 -1.22
C LEU A 71 -3.36 -1.99 0.13
N GLU A 72 -3.27 -2.86 1.12
CA GLU A 72 -2.77 -2.55 2.44
C GLU A 72 -1.32 -3.02 2.53
N VAL A 73 -0.44 -2.15 3.02
CA VAL A 73 1.00 -2.40 3.01
C VAL A 73 1.56 -2.12 4.40
N ILE A 74 2.14 -3.13 5.03
CA ILE A 74 3.07 -2.95 6.13
C ILE A 74 4.46 -2.85 5.51
N HIS A 75 5.10 -1.70 5.63
CA HIS A 75 6.47 -1.50 5.18
C HIS A 75 7.38 -1.31 6.39
N ILE A 76 8.22 -2.30 6.67
CA ILE A 76 9.24 -2.21 7.72
C ILE A 76 10.35 -1.29 7.21
N CYS A 77 10.42 -0.08 7.77
CA CYS A 77 11.29 0.98 7.28
C CYS A 77 12.35 1.33 8.33
N HIS A 78 13.60 1.01 8.02
CA HIS A 78 14.75 1.53 8.76
C HIS A 78 15.34 2.78 8.08
N GLY A 79 16.11 3.57 8.84
CA GLY A 79 16.92 4.64 8.28
C GLY A 79 16.45 6.06 8.60
N THR A 80 16.70 6.98 7.67
CA THR A 80 16.52 8.43 7.87
C THR A 80 15.17 8.92 7.38
N VAL A 81 14.80 10.16 7.73
CA VAL A 81 13.65 10.88 7.13
C VAL A 81 13.71 10.87 5.60
N THR A 82 14.92 10.88 5.00
CA THR A 82 15.08 10.80 3.54
C THR A 82 14.63 9.45 3.00
N ASP A 83 15.00 8.37 3.66
CA ASP A 83 14.69 7.01 3.23
C ASP A 83 13.20 6.74 3.39
N THR A 84 12.62 7.15 4.52
CA THR A 84 11.16 7.09 4.73
C THR A 84 10.40 7.91 3.68
N ALA A 85 10.89 9.09 3.30
CA ALA A 85 10.26 9.90 2.25
C ALA A 85 10.34 9.22 0.87
N LYS A 86 11.42 8.48 0.57
CA LYS A 86 11.52 7.68 -0.66
C LYS A 86 10.51 6.53 -0.65
N VAL A 87 10.35 5.83 0.48
CA VAL A 87 9.36 4.75 0.64
C VAL A 87 7.94 5.27 0.42
N ILE A 88 7.55 6.34 1.12
CA ILE A 88 6.22 6.95 0.92
C ILE A 88 6.06 7.42 -0.53
N GLY A 89 7.10 8.03 -1.11
CA GLY A 89 7.14 8.47 -2.51
C GLY A 89 6.92 7.34 -3.51
N TYR A 90 7.52 6.16 -3.26
CA TYR A 90 7.34 4.97 -4.08
C TYR A 90 5.88 4.50 -4.09
N TRP A 91 5.27 4.41 -2.90
CA TRP A 91 3.88 3.95 -2.77
C TRP A 91 2.87 4.92 -3.38
N ILE A 92 3.04 6.24 -3.20
CA ILE A 92 2.13 7.20 -3.85
C ILE A 92 2.28 7.19 -5.38
N GLN A 93 3.50 6.95 -5.89
CA GLN A 93 3.72 6.79 -7.32
C GLN A 93 3.06 5.50 -7.85
N LEU A 94 3.07 4.40 -7.08
CA LEU A 94 2.33 3.18 -7.43
C LEU A 94 0.81 3.41 -7.43
N ALA A 95 0.30 4.12 -6.43
CA ALA A 95 -1.12 4.48 -6.35
C ALA A 95 -1.55 5.30 -7.58
N ARG A 96 -0.72 6.28 -7.98
CA ARG A 96 -0.93 7.06 -9.20
C ARG A 96 -0.94 6.19 -10.46
N ASP A 97 0.09 5.37 -10.63
CA ASP A 97 0.27 4.59 -11.86
C ASP A 97 -0.81 3.50 -12.03
N SER A 98 -1.46 3.10 -10.94
CA SER A 98 -2.59 2.16 -10.95
C SER A 98 -3.96 2.83 -10.86
N CYS A 99 -4.03 4.15 -10.62
CA CYS A 99 -5.27 4.86 -10.28
C CYS A 99 -6.04 4.20 -9.13
N ARG A 100 -5.32 3.73 -8.11
CA ARG A 100 -5.88 3.00 -6.94
C ARG A 100 -5.62 3.73 -5.64
N GLU A 101 -6.33 3.26 -4.61
CA GLU A 101 -6.04 3.59 -3.22
C GLU A 101 -5.08 2.56 -2.61
N ILE A 102 -4.08 3.06 -1.89
CA ILE A 102 -3.15 2.25 -1.09
C ILE A 102 -3.17 2.76 0.35
N LYS A 103 -3.22 1.86 1.33
CA LYS A 103 -3.02 2.17 2.75
C LYS A 103 -1.63 1.69 3.18
N LEU A 104 -0.83 2.58 3.75
CA LEU A 104 0.56 2.31 4.12
C LEU A 104 0.75 2.47 5.63
N LYS A 105 1.18 1.38 6.26
CA LYS A 105 1.63 1.33 7.65
C LYS A 105 3.15 1.24 7.67
N LEU A 106 3.80 2.24 8.26
CA LEU A 106 5.27 2.24 8.43
C LEU A 106 5.65 1.61 9.76
N GLU A 107 6.23 0.41 9.72
CA GLU A 107 6.74 -0.28 10.90
C GLU A 107 8.21 0.05 11.15
N GLU A 108 8.62 -0.06 12.41
CA GLU A 108 9.95 0.34 12.91
C GLU A 108 10.31 1.79 12.58
N CYS A 109 9.25 2.61 12.45
CA CYS A 109 9.28 4.04 12.23
C CYS A 109 8.67 4.80 13.41
N SER A 110 9.34 5.89 13.81
CA SER A 110 8.76 6.82 14.77
C SER A 110 7.74 7.71 14.06
N GLN A 111 6.72 8.17 14.79
CA GLN A 111 5.71 9.06 14.23
C GLN A 111 6.36 10.35 13.72
N GLU A 112 7.29 10.91 14.48
CA GLU A 112 7.99 12.15 14.14
C GLU A 112 8.79 12.01 12.83
N ARG A 113 9.36 10.83 12.59
CA ARG A 113 10.08 10.54 11.34
C ARG A 113 9.12 10.42 10.16
N ALA A 114 7.98 9.74 10.34
CA ALA A 114 6.94 9.64 9.32
C ALA A 114 6.37 11.03 8.97
N ASP A 115 6.01 11.84 9.96
CA ASP A 115 5.47 13.20 9.78
C ASP A 115 6.48 14.11 9.07
N ALA A 116 7.75 14.05 9.48
CA ALA A 116 8.83 14.81 8.84
C ALA A 116 9.03 14.38 7.37
N ALA A 117 8.89 13.09 7.07
CA ALA A 117 9.00 12.55 5.72
C ALA A 117 7.82 12.99 4.84
N VAL A 118 6.59 12.93 5.34
CA VAL A 118 5.38 13.46 4.68
C VAL A 118 5.53 14.95 4.41
N GLY A 119 5.90 15.74 5.44
CA GLY A 119 6.11 17.17 5.27
C GLY A 119 7.21 17.50 4.27
N ARG A 120 8.27 16.68 4.18
CA ARG A 120 9.29 16.81 3.15
C ARG A 120 8.74 16.52 1.75
N LEU A 121 7.95 15.46 1.57
CA LEU A 121 7.33 15.13 0.29
C LEU A 121 6.43 16.24 -0.21
N LEU A 122 5.53 16.74 0.65
CA LEU A 122 4.62 17.85 0.31
C LEU A 122 5.35 19.13 -0.13
N ARG A 123 6.57 19.37 0.39
CA ARG A 123 7.38 20.54 0.01
C ARG A 123 8.22 20.33 -1.25
N LYS A 124 8.68 19.10 -1.53
CA LYS A 124 9.72 18.84 -2.54
C LYS A 124 9.26 18.01 -3.74
N ALA A 125 8.27 17.14 -3.57
CA ALA A 125 7.79 16.30 -4.64
C ALA A 125 6.74 17.05 -5.48
N ARG A 126 6.93 17.08 -6.79
CA ARG A 126 5.95 17.69 -7.70
C ARG A 126 4.75 16.79 -7.85
N GLY A 127 3.54 17.35 -7.71
CA GLY A 127 2.29 16.64 -7.94
C GLY A 127 1.78 15.82 -6.76
N VAL A 128 2.52 15.74 -5.64
CA VAL A 128 2.01 15.18 -4.39
C VAL A 128 1.30 16.27 -3.60
N GLY A 129 0.02 16.07 -3.31
CA GLY A 129 -0.77 16.93 -2.45
C GLY A 129 -1.27 16.19 -1.21
N CYS A 130 -1.66 16.95 -0.20
CA CYS A 130 -2.33 16.44 0.98
C CYS A 130 -3.83 16.67 0.81
N SER A 131 -4.63 15.61 0.80
CA SER A 131 -6.09 15.74 0.71
C SER A 131 -6.71 15.95 2.08
N GLU A 132 -6.26 15.21 3.09
CA GLU A 132 -6.89 15.24 4.41
C GLU A 132 -5.94 14.77 5.52
N TRP A 133 -6.07 15.37 6.70
CA TRP A 133 -5.49 14.86 7.94
C TRP A 133 -6.62 14.21 8.73
N THR A 134 -6.55 12.90 8.92
CA THR A 134 -7.57 12.13 9.64
C THR A 134 -7.06 11.75 11.02
N LYS A 135 -7.93 11.16 11.85
CA LYS A 135 -7.54 10.63 13.16
C LYS A 135 -6.64 9.40 13.07
N VAL A 136 -6.62 8.74 11.91
CA VAL A 136 -5.91 7.47 11.69
C VAL A 136 -4.63 7.67 10.86
N GLY A 137 -4.39 8.87 10.32
CA GLY A 137 -3.20 9.17 9.53
C GLY A 137 -3.39 10.32 8.55
N VAL A 138 -2.59 10.31 7.49
CA VAL A 138 -2.53 11.38 6.49
C VAL A 138 -2.87 10.84 5.11
N ALA A 139 -3.89 11.43 4.47
CA ALA A 139 -4.26 11.10 3.11
C ALA A 139 -3.52 12.01 2.13
N LEU A 140 -2.76 11.40 1.24
CA LEU A 140 -2.01 12.00 0.16
C LEU A 140 -2.64 11.63 -1.18
N HIS A 141 -2.48 12.50 -2.17
CA HIS A 141 -2.92 12.24 -3.53
C HIS A 141 -1.86 12.65 -4.54
N MET A 142 -1.85 11.96 -5.68
CA MET A 142 -0.99 12.28 -6.82
C MET A 142 -1.70 11.87 -8.11
N GLY A 143 -2.16 12.85 -8.89
CA GLY A 143 -3.12 12.58 -9.97
C GLY A 143 -4.38 11.93 -9.40
N ASP A 144 -4.80 10.82 -10.00
CA ASP A 144 -5.97 10.04 -9.57
C ASP A 144 -5.65 8.96 -8.51
N GLY A 145 -4.36 8.82 -8.14
CA GLY A 145 -3.93 7.87 -7.10
C GLY A 145 -4.04 8.46 -5.70
N ARG A 146 -4.36 7.60 -4.72
CA ARG A 146 -4.48 7.97 -3.31
C ARG A 146 -3.62 7.08 -2.43
N LEU A 147 -2.92 7.69 -1.47
CA LEU A 147 -2.14 6.98 -0.46
C LEU A 147 -2.53 7.49 0.92
N THR A 148 -2.98 6.59 1.79
CA THR A 148 -3.19 6.91 3.20
C THR A 148 -2.01 6.38 4.02
N VAL A 149 -1.21 7.28 4.59
CA VAL A 149 -0.12 6.92 5.51
C VAL A 149 -0.69 6.86 6.92
N LEU A 150 -0.75 5.67 7.50
CA LEU A 150 -1.34 5.44 8.81
C LEU A 150 -0.42 5.91 9.94
N ASP A 151 -1.03 6.48 10.97
CA ASP A 151 -0.35 6.82 12.21
C ASP A 151 0.16 5.58 12.92
N LYS A 152 1.19 5.75 13.75
CA LYS A 152 1.85 4.67 14.49
C LYS A 152 0.89 3.84 15.35
N LYS A 153 -0.16 4.46 15.90
CA LYS A 153 -1.15 3.77 16.74
C LYS A 153 -2.33 3.20 15.96
N ALA A 154 -2.53 3.62 14.72
CA ALA A 154 -3.64 3.14 13.88
C ALA A 154 -3.26 1.83 13.19
N TRP A 155 -4.29 1.04 12.91
CA TRP A 155 -4.23 -0.18 12.12
C TRP A 155 -5.22 -0.14 10.95
N PHE A 156 -5.07 -1.08 10.03
CA PHE A 156 -5.99 -1.24 8.92
C PHE A 156 -7.41 -1.53 9.43
N GLY A 157 -8.40 -0.79 8.93
CA GLY A 157 -9.80 -0.91 9.32
C GLY A 157 -10.24 -0.01 10.49
N ASP A 158 -9.33 0.71 11.16
CA ASP A 158 -9.68 1.64 12.25
C ASP A 158 -10.49 2.87 11.79
N ASP A 159 -10.60 3.06 10.47
CA ASP A 159 -11.38 4.12 9.83
C ASP A 159 -12.85 3.76 9.55
N GLN A 160 -13.26 2.51 9.82
CA GLN A 160 -14.63 2.01 9.60
C GLN A 160 -15.53 2.10 10.84
#